data_AF-A0A7X2TH63-F1
#
_entry.id   AF-A0A7X2TH63-F1
#
_cell.length_a   1.000
_cell.length_b   1.000
_cell.length_c   1.000
_cell.angle_alpha   90.00
_cell.angle_beta   90.00
_cell.angle_gamma   90.00
#
_symmetry.space_group_name_H-M   'P 1'
#
loop_
_entity.id
_entity.type
_entity.pdbx_description
1 polymer ?
#
loop_
_entity_poly.entity_id
_entity_poly.type
_entity_poly.pdbx_seq_one_letter_code
_entity_poly.pdbx_strand_id
1 'polypeptide(L)'
;MKQIFRRISAAVSAAALTFALSAAVPASEVKAEDAMGSGGRLYFSNGYSVALNWADPYDAYTVQAVTDAWDSAVEESWGGSTLIADHAYQGFSVIRSMGVGSTVTIADGWGGSATYVCISYYSNAYWSDGTTYLPDGRDAWYGDSSLWMKTCNADGTNTVSYWVQAW
;
A
#
# COMPACT_ATOMS: atom_id res chain seq x y z
N MET A 1 -42.55 -47.49 -36.75
CA MET A 1 -41.41 -47.11 -35.90
C MET A 1 -41.73 -45.78 -35.19
N LYS A 2 -41.38 -45.70 -33.91
CA LYS A 2 -41.30 -44.52 -33.02
C LYS A 2 -42.61 -44.01 -32.39
N GLN A 3 -42.87 -44.53 -31.19
CA GLN A 3 -43.45 -43.76 -30.09
C GLN A 3 -42.56 -42.54 -29.79
N ILE A 4 -43.15 -41.35 -29.61
CA ILE A 4 -42.46 -40.22 -28.97
C ILE A 4 -43.41 -39.53 -27.97
N PHE A 5 -43.27 -40.01 -26.73
CA PHE A 5 -43.38 -39.35 -25.43
C PHE A 5 -43.78 -37.87 -25.37
N ARG A 6 -44.84 -37.61 -24.58
CA ARG A 6 -44.98 -36.39 -23.76
C ARG A 6 -43.70 -36.19 -22.95
N ARG A 7 -43.10 -35.01 -23.03
CA ARG A 7 -42.18 -34.51 -22.00
C ARG A 7 -42.67 -33.17 -21.50
N ILE A 8 -43.13 -33.22 -20.25
CA ILE A 8 -43.27 -32.10 -19.34
C ILE A 8 -41.86 -31.52 -19.20
N SER A 9 -41.66 -30.29 -19.67
CA SER A 9 -40.44 -29.54 -19.36
C SER A 9 -40.77 -28.59 -18.23
N ALA A 10 -40.22 -28.95 -17.07
CA ALA A 10 -40.27 -28.21 -15.83
C ALA A 10 -39.85 -26.76 -16.02
N ALA A 11 -40.56 -25.85 -15.34
CA ALA A 11 -40.10 -24.50 -15.10
C ALA A 11 -38.77 -24.58 -14.33
N VAL A 12 -37.67 -24.35 -15.04
CA VAL A 12 -36.38 -24.12 -14.39
C VAL A 12 -36.39 -22.65 -14.00
N SER A 13 -36.65 -22.41 -12.71
CA SER A 13 -36.45 -21.11 -12.08
C SER A 13 -35.06 -20.60 -12.42
N ALA A 14 -35.00 -19.52 -13.19
CA ALA A 14 -33.78 -18.72 -13.31
C ALA A 14 -33.54 -18.10 -11.94
N ALA A 15 -32.74 -18.78 -11.11
CA ALA A 15 -32.16 -18.16 -9.94
C ALA A 15 -31.25 -17.04 -10.46
N ALA A 16 -31.74 -15.81 -10.41
CA ALA A 16 -30.94 -14.63 -10.66
C ALA A 16 -29.79 -14.65 -9.66
N LEU A 17 -28.60 -15.01 -10.14
CA LEU A 17 -27.36 -14.88 -9.40
C LEU A 17 -27.07 -13.37 -9.33
N THR A 18 -27.67 -12.69 -8.37
CA THR A 18 -27.25 -11.35 -7.98
C THR A 18 -25.81 -11.46 -7.50
N PHE A 19 -24.86 -11.10 -8.36
CA PHE A 19 -23.57 -10.63 -7.91
C PHE A 19 -23.87 -9.36 -7.12
N ALA A 20 -23.93 -9.51 -5.79
CA ALA A 20 -23.74 -8.37 -4.93
C ALA A 20 -22.37 -7.81 -5.29
N LEU A 21 -22.37 -6.68 -5.99
CA LEU A 21 -21.21 -5.82 -6.07
C LEU A 21 -20.88 -5.50 -4.61
N SER A 22 -19.91 -6.22 -4.05
CA SER A 22 -19.35 -5.85 -2.77
C SER A 22 -18.69 -4.50 -3.04
N ALA A 23 -19.42 -3.42 -2.78
CA ALA A 23 -18.82 -2.12 -2.60
C ALA A 23 -17.72 -2.38 -1.59
N ALA A 24 -16.46 -2.19 -2.02
CA ALA A 24 -15.31 -2.31 -1.17
C ALA A 24 -15.65 -1.55 0.11
N VAL A 25 -15.88 -2.28 1.19
CA VAL A 25 -16.07 -1.72 2.51
C VAL A 25 -14.87 -0.79 2.67
N PRO A 26 -15.04 0.50 3.01
CA PRO A 26 -13.90 1.36 3.28
C PRO A 26 -13.03 0.57 4.26
N ALA A 27 -11.76 0.34 3.88
CA ALA A 27 -10.85 -0.49 4.65
C ALA A 27 -11.04 -0.12 6.12
N SER A 28 -11.60 -1.09 6.86
CA SER A 28 -11.91 -0.96 8.28
C SER A 28 -10.71 -0.33 8.96
N GLU A 29 -10.92 0.70 9.77
CA GLU A 29 -9.88 1.29 10.61
C GLU A 29 -9.03 0.17 11.20
N VAL A 30 -7.74 0.15 10.86
CA VAL A 30 -6.80 -0.76 11.51
C VAL A 30 -6.69 -0.25 12.95
N LYS A 31 -7.46 -0.86 13.85
CA LYS A 31 -7.24 -0.81 15.29
C LYS A 31 -6.55 -2.09 15.75
N ALA A 32 -5.36 -2.33 15.21
CA ALA A 32 -4.34 -3.21 15.77
C ALA A 32 -3.27 -2.33 16.44
N GLU A 33 -3.71 -1.48 17.35
CA GLU A 33 -2.95 -0.33 17.81
C GLU A 33 -1.84 -0.81 18.76
N ASP A 34 -0.58 -0.78 18.26
CA ASP A 34 0.70 -0.57 18.98
C ASP A 34 1.80 -1.63 18.80
N ALA A 35 1.61 -2.69 18.02
CA ALA A 35 2.73 -3.60 17.76
C ALA A 35 3.79 -2.91 16.88
N MET A 36 5.01 -2.84 17.39
CA MET A 36 6.17 -2.40 16.61
C MET A 36 6.53 -3.49 15.60
N GLY A 37 6.83 -3.09 14.37
CA GLY A 37 7.57 -3.93 13.44
C GLY A 37 9.06 -3.91 13.77
N SER A 38 9.86 -4.65 13.01
CA SER A 38 11.31 -4.72 13.23
C SER A 38 12.03 -3.37 13.06
N GLY A 39 11.46 -2.46 12.26
CA GLY A 39 11.92 -1.08 12.06
C GLY A 39 11.11 -0.04 12.85
N GLY A 40 10.12 -0.45 13.65
CA GLY A 40 9.26 0.43 14.43
C GLY A 40 7.84 0.55 13.88
N ARG A 41 7.26 1.76 13.94
CA ARG A 41 5.89 2.01 13.49
C ARG A 41 5.75 3.40 12.88
N LEU A 42 5.03 3.50 11.77
CA LEU A 42 4.64 4.78 11.17
C LEU A 42 3.31 5.25 11.77
N TYR A 43 3.25 6.54 12.10
CA TYR A 43 2.05 7.24 12.57
C TYR A 43 1.77 8.43 11.66
N PHE A 44 0.70 8.34 10.88
CA PHE A 44 0.27 9.36 9.94
C PHE A 44 -0.56 10.44 10.66
N SER A 45 -0.44 11.69 10.22
CA SER A 45 -1.12 12.84 10.86
C SER A 45 -2.64 12.76 10.88
N ASN A 46 -3.24 11.86 10.11
CA ASN A 46 -4.68 11.64 10.06
C ASN A 46 -5.15 10.45 10.92
N GLY A 47 -4.28 9.93 11.81
CA GLY A 47 -4.62 8.89 12.79
C GLY A 47 -4.38 7.45 12.32
N TYR A 48 -4.00 7.24 11.06
CA TYR A 48 -3.59 5.92 10.57
C TYR A 48 -2.20 5.55 11.07
N SER A 49 -1.95 4.25 11.26
CA SER A 49 -0.62 3.74 11.58
C SER A 49 -0.37 2.40 10.91
N VAL A 50 0.90 2.03 10.76
CA VAL A 50 1.30 0.72 10.24
C VAL A 50 2.66 0.30 10.80
N ALA A 51 2.87 -0.99 11.08
CA ALA A 51 4.16 -1.50 11.53
C ALA A 51 5.20 -1.38 10.42
N LEU A 52 6.37 -0.82 10.73
CA LEU A 52 7.48 -0.72 9.80
C LEU A 52 8.42 -1.89 10.01
N ASN A 53 8.70 -2.64 8.95
CA ASN A 53 9.53 -3.83 9.01
C ASN A 53 10.70 -3.70 8.04
N TRP A 54 11.91 -3.92 8.55
CA TRP A 54 13.09 -4.03 7.72
C TRP A 54 13.11 -5.37 6.97
N ALA A 55 13.44 -5.33 5.68
CA ALA A 55 13.79 -6.50 4.89
C ALA A 55 15.04 -6.21 4.05
N ASP A 56 15.82 -7.25 3.75
CA ASP A 56 16.88 -7.15 2.76
C ASP A 56 16.24 -7.00 1.36
N PRO A 57 16.50 -5.91 0.60
CA PRO A 57 15.92 -5.72 -0.73
C PRO A 57 16.35 -6.80 -1.74
N TYR A 58 17.43 -7.55 -1.48
CA TYR A 58 17.84 -8.67 -2.31
C TYR A 58 17.12 -9.98 -1.97
N ASP A 59 16.38 -10.02 -0.87
CA ASP A 59 15.50 -11.14 -0.49
C ASP A 59 14.05 -10.86 -0.88
N ALA A 60 13.76 -11.07 -2.16
CA ALA A 60 12.42 -10.86 -2.72
C ALA A 60 11.32 -11.67 -2.01
N TYR A 61 11.66 -12.82 -1.41
CA TYR A 61 10.69 -13.62 -0.67
C TYR A 61 10.30 -12.94 0.63
N THR A 62 11.27 -12.47 1.41
CA THR A 62 10.99 -11.74 2.66
C THR A 62 10.28 -10.41 2.39
N VAL A 63 10.71 -9.64 1.38
CA VAL A 63 10.05 -8.39 0.97
C VAL A 63 8.58 -8.64 0.63
N GLN A 64 8.30 -9.67 -0.19
CA GLN A 64 6.93 -10.02 -0.56
C GLN A 64 6.11 -10.47 0.66
N ALA A 65 6.69 -11.29 1.55
CA ALA A 65 6.00 -11.76 2.75
C ALA A 65 5.63 -10.62 3.72
N VAL A 66 6.51 -9.62 3.88
CA VAL A 66 6.20 -8.42 4.67
C VAL A 66 5.10 -7.61 3.99
N THR A 67 5.20 -7.36 2.69
CA THR A 67 4.22 -6.57 1.92
C THR A 67 2.83 -7.24 1.90
N ASP A 68 2.77 -8.57 1.90
CA ASP A 68 1.51 -9.33 1.90
C ASP A 68 0.87 -9.46 3.31
N ALA A 69 1.63 -9.22 4.38
CA ALA A 69 1.14 -9.32 5.76
C ALA A 69 0.17 -8.19 6.10
N TRP A 70 -0.72 -8.39 7.06
CA TRP A 70 -1.56 -7.31 7.59
C TRP A 70 -0.78 -6.41 8.54
N ASP A 71 -1.14 -5.13 8.58
CA ASP A 71 -0.53 -4.09 9.41
C ASP A 71 1.00 -4.00 9.20
N SER A 72 1.44 -4.01 7.95
CA SER A 72 2.87 -3.94 7.62
C SER A 72 3.17 -2.91 6.54
N ALA A 73 4.38 -2.37 6.61
CA ALA A 73 5.07 -1.74 5.50
C ALA A 73 6.52 -2.22 5.52
N VAL A 74 7.11 -2.40 4.35
CA VAL A 74 8.51 -2.81 4.21
C VAL A 74 9.39 -1.58 4.05
N GLU A 75 10.45 -1.52 4.84
CA GLU A 75 11.56 -0.60 4.64
C GLU A 75 12.63 -1.28 3.78
N GLU A 76 12.96 -0.65 2.66
CA GLU A 76 14.03 -1.06 1.76
C GLU A 76 15.08 0.05 1.71
N SER A 77 16.33 -0.29 2.02
CA SER A 77 17.47 0.60 1.83
C SER A 77 18.19 0.23 0.55
N TRP A 78 18.11 1.08 -0.46
CA TRP A 78 18.92 0.97 -1.68
C TRP A 78 19.72 2.27 -1.83
N GLY A 79 20.89 2.29 -2.46
CA GLY A 79 21.60 3.54 -2.83
C GLY A 79 21.84 4.67 -1.80
N GLY A 80 21.62 4.46 -0.49
CA GLY A 80 21.69 5.51 0.54
C GLY A 80 20.38 6.27 0.83
N SER A 81 19.25 5.92 0.20
CA SER A 81 17.93 6.47 0.49
C SER A 81 16.99 5.37 1.02
N THR A 82 16.06 5.74 1.89
CA THR A 82 15.06 4.81 2.44
C THR A 82 13.79 4.85 1.60
N LEU A 83 13.41 3.69 1.05
CA LEU A 83 12.08 3.43 0.50
C LEU A 83 11.23 2.77 1.60
N ILE A 84 9.99 3.22 1.76
CA ILE A 84 8.97 2.46 2.48
C ILE A 84 7.82 2.14 1.53
N ALA A 85 7.49 0.85 1.40
CA ALA A 85 6.47 0.39 0.48
C ALA A 85 5.47 -0.56 1.15
N ASP A 86 4.24 -0.56 0.65
CA ASP A 86 3.25 -1.58 0.95
C ASP A 86 2.17 -1.62 -0.14
N HIS A 87 1.41 -2.71 -0.16
CA HIS A 87 0.23 -2.85 -0.98
C HIS A 87 -0.86 -1.83 -0.67
N ALA A 88 -1.73 -1.72 -1.67
CA ALA A 88 -2.88 -0.86 -1.79
C ALA A 88 -3.99 -1.02 -0.73
N TYR A 89 -3.90 -1.98 0.17
CA TYR A 89 -5.08 -2.61 0.77
C TYR A 89 -5.19 -2.44 2.30
N GLN A 90 -4.31 -1.63 2.92
CA GLN A 90 -4.18 -1.55 4.39
C GLN A 90 -3.94 -0.12 4.89
N GLY A 91 -3.50 0.01 6.16
CA GLY A 91 -3.20 1.29 6.81
C GLY A 91 -2.22 2.15 6.01
N PHE A 92 -1.28 1.55 5.27
CA PHE A 92 -0.33 2.28 4.43
C PHE A 92 -0.95 2.90 3.17
N SER A 93 -2.10 2.39 2.69
CA SER A 93 -2.81 2.97 1.54
C SER A 93 -3.22 4.43 1.74
N VAL A 94 -3.21 4.88 3.00
CA VAL A 94 -3.44 6.26 3.41
C VAL A 94 -2.52 7.25 2.71
N ILE A 95 -1.31 6.84 2.30
CA ILE A 95 -0.38 7.76 1.64
C ILE A 95 -0.95 8.34 0.34
N ARG A 96 -1.93 7.67 -0.29
CA ARG A 96 -2.67 8.18 -1.45
C ARG A 96 -3.39 9.50 -1.19
N SER A 97 -3.70 9.82 0.06
CA SER A 97 -4.31 11.11 0.44
C SER A 97 -3.36 12.03 1.20
N MET A 98 -2.13 11.61 1.46
CA MET A 98 -1.12 12.37 2.22
C MET A 98 -0.27 13.22 1.28
N GLY A 99 -0.77 14.41 0.95
CA GLY A 99 -0.10 15.38 0.08
C GLY A 99 1.00 16.18 0.77
N VAL A 100 1.54 17.18 0.07
CA VAL A 100 2.57 18.10 0.58
C VAL A 100 2.08 18.79 1.86
N GLY A 101 2.94 18.81 2.89
CA GLY A 101 2.65 19.37 4.21
C GLY A 101 2.04 18.37 5.20
N SER A 102 1.57 17.20 4.75
CA SER A 102 1.22 16.10 5.64
C SER A 102 2.43 15.65 6.46
N THR A 103 2.20 15.16 7.67
CA THR A 103 3.28 14.66 8.55
C THR A 103 3.14 13.17 8.84
N VAL A 104 4.27 12.54 9.07
CA VAL A 104 4.37 11.16 9.54
C VAL A 104 5.45 11.08 10.63
N THR A 105 5.19 10.36 11.70
CA THR A 105 6.18 10.07 12.73
C THR A 105 6.56 8.61 12.65
N ILE A 106 7.85 8.32 12.62
CA ILE A 106 8.38 6.96 12.77
C ILE A 106 8.87 6.85 14.22
N ALA A 107 8.29 5.94 14.99
CA ALA A 107 8.75 5.62 16.34
C ALA A 107 9.43 4.25 16.35
N ASP A 108 10.56 4.15 17.05
CA ASP A 108 11.24 2.88 17.26
C ASP A 108 10.75 2.17 18.54
N GLY A 109 11.10 0.89 18.69
CA GLY A 109 10.76 0.10 19.87
C GLY A 109 11.52 0.48 21.15
N TRP A 110 12.43 1.46 21.09
CA TRP A 110 13.31 1.89 22.17
C TRP A 110 12.91 3.27 22.73
N GLY A 111 11.83 3.86 22.24
CA GLY A 111 11.31 5.16 22.67
C GLY A 111 11.87 6.36 21.89
N GLY A 112 12.66 6.12 20.85
CA GLY A 112 13.06 7.14 19.88
C GLY A 112 11.95 7.40 18.86
N SER A 113 11.89 8.63 18.34
CA SER A 113 11.00 8.96 17.23
C SER A 113 11.54 10.11 16.39
N ALA A 114 11.17 10.11 15.12
CA ALA A 114 11.46 11.18 14.17
C ALA A 114 10.20 11.52 13.38
N THR A 115 9.89 12.81 13.27
CA THR A 115 8.79 13.31 12.45
C THR A 115 9.31 13.76 11.10
N TYR A 116 8.57 13.47 10.05
CA TYR A 116 8.84 13.85 8.68
C TYR A 116 7.66 14.61 8.09
N VAL A 117 7.96 15.49 7.14
CA VAL A 117 6.97 16.28 6.39
C VAL A 117 7.05 15.93 4.91
N CYS A 118 5.91 15.71 4.28
CA CYS A 118 5.82 15.48 2.85
C CYS A 118 6.16 16.75 2.08
N ILE A 119 7.16 16.69 1.20
CA ILE A 119 7.64 17.82 0.38
C ILE A 119 7.30 17.66 -1.09
N SER A 120 6.95 16.46 -1.54
CA SER A 120 6.54 16.20 -2.92
C SER A 120 5.64 14.97 -2.98
N TYR A 121 4.67 14.99 -3.88
CA TYR A 121 3.64 13.96 -3.99
C TYR A 121 3.24 13.78 -5.47
N TYR A 122 3.15 12.52 -5.90
CA TYR A 122 2.83 12.11 -7.26
C TYR A 122 1.83 10.95 -7.20
N SER A 123 0.61 11.15 -7.69
CA SER A 123 -0.48 10.16 -7.59
C SER A 123 -0.56 9.19 -8.77
N ASN A 124 0.34 9.29 -9.74
CA ASN A 124 0.26 8.56 -11.02
C ASN A 124 1.64 8.15 -11.56
N ALA A 125 2.56 7.79 -10.66
CA ALA A 125 3.85 7.20 -11.04
C ALA A 125 3.63 5.81 -11.66
N TYR A 126 4.37 5.44 -12.70
CA TYR A 126 4.23 4.12 -13.34
C TYR A 126 5.40 3.22 -12.98
N TRP A 127 5.16 1.91 -12.93
CA TRP A 127 6.19 0.92 -12.69
C TRP A 127 6.51 0.18 -13.99
N SER A 128 7.79 0.05 -14.32
CA SER A 128 8.27 -0.70 -15.49
C SER A 128 9.64 -1.27 -15.19
N ASP A 129 9.83 -2.56 -15.47
CA ASP A 129 11.11 -3.26 -15.38
C ASP A 129 11.84 -3.05 -14.04
N GLY A 130 11.09 -3.15 -12.93
CA GLY A 130 11.65 -2.96 -11.58
C GLY A 130 11.86 -1.50 -11.17
N THR A 131 11.67 -0.54 -12.07
CA THR A 131 11.87 0.89 -11.82
C THR A 131 10.53 1.61 -11.68
N THR A 132 10.45 2.57 -10.76
CA THR A 132 9.26 3.43 -10.60
C THR A 132 9.59 4.78 -11.22
N TYR A 133 8.78 5.23 -12.16
CA TYR A 133 8.98 6.48 -12.88
C TYR A 133 7.92 7.49 -12.47
N LEU A 134 8.37 8.71 -12.17
CA LEU A 134 7.51 9.86 -11.93
C LEU A 134 6.81 10.29 -13.24
N PRO A 135 5.72 11.08 -13.14
CA PRO A 135 5.00 11.57 -14.31
C PRO A 135 5.84 12.42 -15.28
N ASP A 136 6.95 13.00 -14.81
CA ASP A 136 7.90 13.75 -15.62
C ASP A 136 9.01 12.89 -16.26
N GLY A 137 8.94 11.56 -16.08
CA GLY A 137 9.86 10.58 -16.64
C GLY A 137 11.13 10.34 -15.82
N ARG A 138 11.32 11.04 -14.70
CA ARG A 138 12.44 10.75 -13.79
C ARG A 138 12.20 9.44 -13.07
N ASP A 139 13.27 8.71 -12.78
CA ASP A 139 13.22 7.62 -11.82
C ASP A 139 12.91 8.21 -10.43
N ALA A 140 11.91 7.63 -9.77
CA ALA A 140 11.46 8.02 -8.45
C ALA A 140 12.57 7.86 -7.40
N TRP A 141 13.57 7.03 -7.68
CA TRP A 141 14.72 6.83 -6.81
C TRP A 141 15.55 8.12 -6.59
N TYR A 142 15.69 8.97 -7.62
CA TYR A 142 16.57 10.16 -7.59
C TYR A 142 15.86 11.42 -7.06
N GLY A 143 15.20 11.31 -5.89
CA GLY A 143 14.63 12.44 -5.16
C GLY A 143 15.55 12.95 -4.05
N ASP A 144 15.62 14.26 -3.83
CA ASP A 144 16.42 14.93 -2.77
C ASP A 144 15.93 14.65 -1.33
N SER A 145 15.27 13.51 -1.07
CA SER A 145 14.62 13.21 0.21
C SER A 145 15.35 12.16 1.03
N SER A 146 15.30 12.30 2.35
CA SER A 146 15.73 11.26 3.29
C SER A 146 14.84 10.01 3.27
N LEU A 147 13.57 10.17 2.87
CA LEU A 147 12.58 9.11 2.88
C LEU A 147 11.62 9.28 1.71
N TRP A 148 11.34 8.22 0.97
CA TRP A 148 10.25 8.20 0.00
C TRP A 148 9.35 6.98 0.21
N MET A 149 8.05 7.17 -0.02
CA MET A 149 7.02 6.17 0.22
C MET A 149 6.27 5.84 -1.06
N LYS A 150 5.91 4.57 -1.25
CA LYS A 150 5.23 4.08 -2.46
C LYS A 150 4.13 3.07 -2.18
N THR A 151 2.96 3.26 -2.79
CA THR A 151 1.89 2.24 -2.81
C THR A 151 1.21 2.19 -4.17
N CYS A 152 0.64 1.04 -4.53
CA CYS A 152 -0.13 0.87 -5.76
C CYS A 152 -1.43 1.71 -5.74
N ASN A 153 -1.98 2.02 -6.90
CA ASN A 153 -3.31 2.60 -7.10
C ASN A 153 -4.23 1.59 -7.80
N ALA A 154 -5.55 1.84 -7.75
CA ALA A 154 -6.53 0.94 -8.35
C ALA A 154 -6.46 0.86 -9.90
N ASP A 155 -5.90 1.88 -10.54
CA ASP A 155 -5.71 1.96 -11.99
C ASP A 155 -4.39 1.33 -12.47
N GLY A 156 -3.63 0.70 -11.56
CA GLY A 156 -2.34 0.09 -11.85
C GLY A 156 -1.15 1.06 -11.83
N THR A 157 -1.39 2.35 -11.58
CA THR A 157 -0.31 3.30 -11.27
C THR A 157 0.12 3.19 -9.81
N ASN A 158 1.04 4.04 -9.37
CA ASN A 158 1.53 4.13 -8.01
C ASN A 158 1.40 5.57 -7.49
N THR A 159 1.11 5.68 -6.21
CA THR A 159 1.37 6.91 -5.46
C THR A 159 2.79 6.87 -4.94
N VAL A 160 3.53 7.95 -5.18
CA VAL A 160 4.88 8.20 -4.67
C VAL A 160 4.89 9.51 -3.89
N SER A 161 5.50 9.52 -2.72
CA SER A 161 5.67 10.73 -1.90
C SER A 161 7.05 10.82 -1.30
N TYR A 162 7.55 12.03 -1.14
CA TYR A 162 8.89 12.33 -0.65
C TYR A 162 8.81 13.11 0.64
N TRP A 163 9.63 12.74 1.61
CA TRP A 163 9.53 13.19 2.99
C TRP A 163 10.91 13.59 3.51
N VAL A 164 10.95 14.71 4.24
CA VAL A 164 12.16 15.20 4.92
C VAL A 164 11.93 15.25 6.41
N GLN A 165 12.95 14.92 7.19
CA GLN A 165 12.88 14.99 8.64
C GLN A 165 12.64 16.44 9.09
N ALA A 166 11.69 16.63 9.99
CA ALA A 166 11.45 17.90 10.66
C ALA A 166 12.53 18.14 11.72
N TRP A 167 12.99 19.38 11.83
CA TRP A 167 14.03 19.83 12.76
C TRP A 167 13.47 20.14 14.14
#